data_AF-A0AAJ5RKV0-F1
#
_entry.id   AF-A0AAJ5RKV0-F1
#
_cell.length_a   1.000
_cell.length_b   1.000
_cell.length_c   1.000
_cell.angle_alpha   90.00
_cell.angle_beta   90.00
_cell.angle_gamma   90.00
#
_symmetry.space_group_name_H-M   'P 1'
#
loop_
_entity.id
_entity.type
_entity.pdbx_description
1 polymer ?
#
loop_
_entity_poly.entity_id
_entity_poly.type
_entity_poly.pdbx_seq_one_letter_code
_entity_poly.pdbx_strand_id
1 'polypeptide(L)' 'MSGKNKSLLGSVTSLALLTLGGYRIFTNNLEAMSILVAYVFFICGLIGFIFNVIKLSKIPRT' A
#
# COMPACT_ATOMS: atom_id res chain seq x y z
N MET A 1 18.54 -10.87 -4.08
CA MET A 1 17.61 -10.32 -3.05
C MET A 1 16.62 -11.43 -2.69
N SER A 2 16.59 -11.89 -1.43
CA SER A 2 15.71 -13.00 -1.01
C SER A 2 14.24 -12.68 -1.31
N GLY A 3 13.44 -13.67 -1.74
CA GLY A 3 12.02 -13.50 -2.08
C GLY A 3 11.20 -12.88 -0.95
N LYS A 4 11.62 -13.12 0.31
CA LYS A 4 11.05 -12.51 1.52
C LYS A 4 11.28 -10.99 1.56
N ASN A 5 12.49 -10.53 1.25
CA ASN A 5 12.82 -9.09 1.24
C ASN A 5 12.07 -8.34 0.14
N LYS A 6 11.85 -9.00 -1.02
CA LYS A 6 11.09 -8.42 -2.14
C LYS A 6 9.61 -8.26 -1.80
N SER A 7 9.02 -9.23 -1.10
CA SER A 7 7.63 -9.16 -0.63
C SER A 7 7.45 -8.13 0.49
N LEU A 8 8.45 -8.01 1.37
CA LEU A 8 8.44 -7.03 2.48
C LEU A 8 8.57 -5.59 1.95
N LEU A 9 9.47 -5.36 0.99
CA LEU A 9 9.57 -4.07 0.29
C LEU A 9 8.26 -3.74 -0.43
N GLY A 10 7.64 -4.73 -1.09
CA GLY A 10 6.32 -4.60 -1.69
C GLY A 10 5.26 -4.16 -0.69
N SER A 11 5.18 -4.79 0.48
CA SER A 11 4.25 -4.40 1.55
C SER A 11 4.47 -2.98 2.03
N VAL A 12 5.73 -2.55 2.22
CA VAL A 12 6.06 -1.19 2.68
C VAL A 12 5.64 -0.16 1.64
N THR A 13 5.89 -0.42 0.35
CA THR A 13 5.47 0.47 -0.74
C THR A 13 3.95 0.56 -0.85
N SER A 14 3.24 -0.57 -0.73
CA SER A 14 1.77 -0.58 -0.72
C SER A 14 1.18 0.18 0.48
N LEU A 15 1.82 0.06 1.64
CA LEU A 15 1.42 0.78 2.86
C LEU A 15 1.66 2.29 2.72
N ALA A 16 2.78 2.69 2.12
CA ALA A 16 3.06 4.11 1.83
C ALA A 16 2.01 4.73 0.90
N LEU A 17 1.59 4.00 -0.15
CA LEU A 17 0.51 4.44 -1.05
C LEU A 17 -0.84 4.55 -0.33
N LEU A 18 -1.14 3.61 0.56
CA LEU A 18 -2.35 3.64 1.38
C LEU A 18 -2.34 4.83 2.34
N THR A 19 -1.23 5.07 3.05
CA THR A 19 -1.10 6.22 3.94
C THR A 19 -1.18 7.54 3.18
N LEU A 20 -0.59 7.63 1.98
CA LEU A 20 -0.65 8.83 1.14
C LEU A 20 -2.09 9.12 0.68
N GLY A 21 -2.81 8.11 0.20
CA GLY A 21 -4.21 8.21 -0.20
C GLY A 21 -5.14 8.53 0.98
N GLY A 22 -4.89 7.93 2.15
CA GLY A 22 -5.64 8.19 3.37
C GLY A 22 -5.40 9.58 3.94
N TYR A 23 -4.14 10.02 4.02
CA TYR A 23 -3.77 11.37 4.45
C TYR A 23 -4.46 12.43 3.58
N ARG A 24 -4.50 12.17 2.27
CA ARG A 24 -5.25 12.96 1.30
C ARG A 24 -6.75 13.09 1.62
N ILE A 25 -7.41 11.97 1.95
CA ILE A 25 -8.84 11.89 2.25
C ILE A 25 -9.15 12.59 3.59
N PHE A 26 -8.35 12.34 4.62
CA PHE A 26 -8.60 12.85 5.97
C PHE A 26 -8.25 14.32 6.14
N THR A 27 -7.17 14.79 5.51
CA THR A 27 -6.62 16.11 5.77
C THR A 27 -7.04 17.15 4.72
N ASN A 28 -7.53 16.73 3.54
CA ASN A 28 -7.97 17.59 2.42
C ASN A 28 -6.97 18.68 1.95
N ASN A 29 -5.78 18.81 2.55
CA ASN A 29 -4.81 19.91 2.36
C ASN A 29 -3.99 19.85 1.06
N LEU A 30 -4.41 19.08 0.08
CA LEU A 30 -3.74 19.08 -1.21
C LEU A 30 -4.79 19.56 -2.22
N GLU A 31 -4.78 20.81 -2.68
CA GLU A 31 -5.73 21.19 -3.75
C GLU A 31 -5.36 20.53 -5.09
N ALA A 32 -4.11 20.09 -5.26
CA ALA A 32 -3.51 19.70 -6.54
C ALA A 32 -3.85 18.29 -7.09
N MET A 33 -4.73 17.51 -6.45
CA MET A 33 -5.00 16.11 -6.79
C MET A 33 -6.43 15.76 -6.37
N SER A 34 -7.17 15.15 -7.30
CA SER A 34 -8.59 14.91 -7.12
C SER A 34 -8.85 13.88 -6.01
N ILE A 35 -9.93 14.09 -5.26
CA ILE A 35 -10.40 13.17 -4.21
C ILE A 35 -10.64 11.75 -4.76
N LEU A 36 -11.07 11.66 -6.03
CA LEU A 36 -11.23 10.38 -6.73
C LEU A 36 -9.89 9.64 -6.87
N VAL A 37 -8.83 10.36 -7.23
CA VAL A 37 -7.49 9.78 -7.40
C VAL A 37 -6.95 9.33 -6.05
N ALA A 38 -7.21 10.08 -4.97
CA ALA A 38 -6.85 9.65 -3.62
C ALA A 38 -7.56 8.36 -3.19
N TYR A 39 -8.84 8.19 -3.52
CA TYR A 39 -9.59 6.96 -3.28
C TYR A 39 -9.02 5.77 -4.07
N VAL A 40 -8.68 5.96 -5.35
CA VAL A 40 -8.06 4.92 -6.17
C VAL A 40 -6.71 4.49 -5.59
N PHE A 41 -5.87 5.45 -5.18
CA PHE A 41 -4.60 5.16 -4.52
C PHE A 41 -4.79 4.41 -3.19
N PHE A 42 -5.80 4.80 -2.41
CA PHE A 42 -6.11 4.15 -1.14
C PHE A 42 -6.54 2.69 -1.35
N ILE A 43 -7.47 2.43 -2.27
CA ILE A 43 -7.98 1.08 -2.56
C ILE A 43 -6.89 0.21 -3.22
N CYS A 44 -6.14 0.72 -4.20
CA CYS A 44 -5.03 -0.01 -4.82
C CYS A 44 -3.92 -0.33 -3.80
N GLY A 45 -3.57 0.63 -2.94
CA GLY A 45 -2.61 0.42 -1.85
C GLY A 45 -3.06 -0.69 -0.89
N LEU A 46 -4.36 -0.74 -0.56
CA LEU A 46 -4.94 -1.74 0.34
C LEU A 46 -4.94 -3.14 -0.27
N ILE A 47 -5.35 -3.27 -1.53
CA ILE A 47 -5.34 -4.55 -2.26
C ILE A 47 -3.89 -5.05 -2.40
N GLY A 48 -2.96 -4.18 -2.80
CA GLY A 48 -1.55 -4.53 -2.92
C GLY A 48 -0.91 -4.95 -1.61
N PHE A 49 -1.28 -4.28 -0.51
CA PHE A 49 -0.82 -4.62 0.83
C PHE A 49 -1.33 -6.00 1.26
N ILE A 50 -2.63 -6.27 1.11
CA ILE A 50 -3.22 -7.59 1.42
C ILE A 50 -2.53 -8.69 0.61
N PHE A 51 -2.30 -8.47 -0.68
CA PHE A 51 -1.66 -9.48 -1.54
C PHE A 51 -0.22 -9.77 -1.11
N ASN A 52 0.57 -8.73 -0.80
CA ASN A 52 1.94 -8.91 -0.32
C ASN A 52 1.99 -9.53 1.09
N VAL A 53 1.05 -9.21 1.98
CA VAL A 53 0.94 -9.82 3.31
C VAL A 53 0.56 -11.29 3.22
N ILE A 54 -0.43 -11.66 2.40
CA ILE A 54 -0.81 -13.07 2.16
C ILE A 54 0.39 -13.85 1.60
N LYS A 55 1.10 -13.26 0.63
CA LYS A 55 2.30 -13.84 0.04
C LYS A 55 3.41 -14.01 1.09
N LEU A 56 3.58 -13.04 1.99
CA LEU A 56 4.54 -13.11 3.08
C LEU A 56 4.19 -14.21 4.10
N SER A 57 2.90 -14.35 4.44
CA SER A 57 2.41 -15.38 5.36
C SER A 57 2.48 -16.80 4.77
N LYS A 58 2.39 -16.95 3.45
CA LYS A 58 2.56 -18.23 2.75
C LYS A 58 4.02 -18.67 2.63
N ILE A 59 4.99 -17.79 2.86
CA ILE A 59 6.41 -18.18 2.83
C ILE A 59 6.68 -19.03 4.08
N PRO A 60 7.07 -20.31 3.93
CA PRO A 60 7.38 -21.16 5.06
C PRO A 60 8.50 -20.51 5.88
N ARG A 61 8.23 -20.32 7.17
CA ARG A 61 9.21 -19.88 8.15
C ARG A 61 10.09 -21.10 8.46
N THR A 62 11.05 -21.40 7.57
CA THR A 62 12.20 -22.24 7.92
C THR A 62 13.11 -21.48 8.85
#